data_AF-A0ABD6A378-F1
#
_entry.id   AF-A0ABD6A378-F1
#
_cell.length_a   1.000
_cell.length_b   1.000
_cell.length_c   1.000
_cell.angle_alpha   90.00
_cell.angle_beta   90.00
_cell.angle_gamma   90.00
#
_symmetry.space_group_name_H-M   'P 1'
#
loop_
_entity.id
_entity.type
_entity.pdbx_description
1 polymer ?
#
loop_
_entity_poly.entity_id
_entity_poly.type
_entity_poly.pdbx_seq_one_letter_code
_entity_poly.pdbx_strand_id
1 'polypeptide(L)'
;MSRSGSHEKLGEIARTVTVGAAIQSEYADRTLYRQVFEDREEKRASAFGVDVDAADPFGRFIGGLVLRGPDATRLARHVEGQLADGPAPIHEDAPEIAVSIPVRTPDRTTYAEVAARMGREKRLDPTRDAVTILRALTGNPYAVADALHALGAEPMARDITLDEVRAALGHLEADRLFPDAPPTVGKAMQALLRSTTPLSQAELAEAAGVSTRSLRRYVDALDALTLVEATDDGLRFALPTREQRGADIRPAVLDDSAAARQDLLFDVVLALTDDPPNKLLAAVFTGGSYDEGLLRRRIPAVNPWIRIAKVLCNDPEVNTTAVTVGNPTTQTPIGADRRAES
;
A
#
# COMPACT_ATOMS: atom_id res chain seq x y z
N MET A 1 -3.67 21.05 -12.91
CA MET A 1 -2.56 20.39 -13.63
C MET A 1 -3.05 19.05 -14.15
N SER A 2 -2.78 18.76 -15.43
CA SER A 2 -3.47 17.75 -16.25
C SER A 2 -3.26 16.31 -15.73
N ARG A 3 -4.34 15.64 -15.32
CA ARG A 3 -4.34 14.20 -14.99
C ARG A 3 -3.99 13.31 -16.19
N SER A 4 -4.13 13.81 -17.42
CA SER A 4 -3.86 13.05 -18.65
C SER A 4 -2.38 12.68 -18.80
N GLY A 5 -1.46 13.62 -18.56
CA GLY A 5 -0.02 13.36 -18.69
C GLY A 5 0.57 12.46 -17.60
N SER A 6 -0.13 12.30 -16.47
CA SER A 6 0.26 11.36 -15.41
C SER A 6 -0.04 9.91 -15.80
N HIS A 7 -1.16 9.64 -16.47
CA HIS A 7 -1.52 8.28 -16.90
C HIS A 7 -0.64 7.76 -18.04
N GLU A 8 -0.37 8.60 -19.04
CA GLU A 8 0.52 8.26 -20.15
C GLU A 8 1.92 7.87 -19.67
N LYS A 9 2.50 8.70 -18.78
CA LYS A 9 3.82 8.43 -18.19
C LYS A 9 3.85 7.16 -17.34
N LEU A 10 2.78 6.87 -16.59
CA LEU A 10 2.67 5.60 -15.86
C LEU A 10 2.60 4.40 -16.82
N GLY A 11 1.92 4.56 -17.96
CA GLY A 11 1.88 3.56 -19.04
C GLY A 11 3.26 3.29 -19.65
N GLU A 12 4.05 4.33 -19.92
CA GLU A 12 5.42 4.19 -20.43
C GLU A 12 6.34 3.46 -19.46
N ILE A 13 6.24 3.78 -18.17
CA ILE A 13 6.99 3.08 -17.11
C ILE A 13 6.54 1.61 -17.06
N ALA A 14 5.22 1.35 -17.05
CA ALA A 14 4.68 -0.01 -17.03
C ALA A 14 5.12 -0.84 -18.25
N ARG A 15 5.20 -0.24 -19.43
CA ARG A 15 5.75 -0.88 -20.64
C ARG A 15 7.21 -1.27 -20.45
N THR A 16 8.03 -0.36 -19.92
CA THR A 16 9.46 -0.62 -19.65
C THR A 16 9.63 -1.78 -18.66
N VAL A 17 8.82 -1.79 -17.59
CA VAL A 17 8.79 -2.85 -16.58
C VAL A 17 8.43 -4.19 -17.22
N THR A 18 7.41 -4.21 -18.08
CA THR A 18 6.91 -5.42 -18.74
C THR A 18 7.93 -6.02 -19.69
N VAL A 19 8.59 -5.20 -20.52
CA VAL A 19 9.69 -5.65 -21.39
C VAL A 19 10.84 -6.22 -20.56
N GLY A 20 11.26 -5.49 -19.52
CA GLY A 20 12.32 -5.95 -18.62
C GLY A 20 11.97 -7.27 -17.92
N ALA A 21 10.71 -7.42 -17.48
CA ALA A 21 10.24 -8.61 -16.80
C ALA A 21 10.23 -9.83 -17.74
N ALA A 22 9.82 -9.67 -19.00
CA ALA A 22 9.89 -10.73 -20.00
C ALA A 22 11.34 -11.10 -20.38
N ILE A 23 12.27 -10.15 -20.40
CA ILE A 23 13.70 -10.40 -20.62
C ILE A 23 14.32 -11.16 -19.43
N GLN A 24 13.88 -10.87 -18.21
CA GLN A 24 14.32 -11.53 -16.98
C GLN A 24 13.47 -12.77 -16.61
N SER A 25 12.64 -13.23 -17.54
CA SER A 25 11.84 -14.45 -17.38
C SER A 25 12.45 -15.54 -18.25
N GLU A 26 12.43 -16.78 -17.77
CA GLU A 26 13.03 -17.90 -18.48
C GLU A 26 12.23 -19.20 -18.37
N TYR A 27 12.36 -20.03 -19.40
CA TYR A 27 11.95 -21.42 -19.44
C TYR A 27 13.16 -22.25 -19.88
N ALA A 28 13.58 -23.24 -19.08
CA ALA A 28 14.75 -24.08 -19.36
C ALA A 28 16.00 -23.28 -19.81
N ASP A 29 16.37 -22.23 -19.07
CA ASP A 29 17.49 -21.31 -19.34
C ASP A 29 17.37 -20.52 -20.67
N ARG A 30 16.16 -20.43 -21.23
CA ARG A 30 15.85 -19.61 -22.41
C ARG A 30 14.95 -18.45 -22.01
N THR A 31 15.37 -17.25 -22.37
CA THR A 31 14.62 -16.03 -22.09
C THR A 31 13.25 -16.03 -22.79
N LEU A 32 12.18 -15.77 -22.02
CA LEU A 32 10.81 -15.69 -22.51
C LEU A 32 10.68 -14.69 -23.66
N TYR A 33 11.24 -13.47 -23.50
CA TYR A 33 11.19 -12.44 -24.54
C TYR A 33 11.74 -12.94 -25.88
N ARG A 34 12.88 -13.62 -25.87
CA ARG A 34 13.54 -14.08 -27.10
C ARG A 34 12.76 -15.22 -27.79
N GLN A 35 12.09 -16.06 -27.00
CA GLN A 35 11.36 -17.22 -27.52
C GLN A 35 9.94 -16.87 -28.01
N VAL A 36 9.29 -15.88 -27.40
CA VAL A 36 7.84 -15.63 -27.60
C VAL A 36 7.56 -14.30 -28.33
N PHE A 37 8.37 -13.27 -28.07
CA PHE A 37 8.05 -11.88 -28.43
C PHE A 37 9.05 -11.24 -29.42
N GLU A 38 10.16 -11.90 -29.73
CA GLU A 38 11.19 -11.37 -30.65
C GLU A 38 10.71 -11.47 -32.11
N ASP A 39 10.58 -10.33 -32.76
CA ASP A 39 10.09 -10.23 -34.14
C ASP A 39 11.20 -10.27 -35.20
N ARG A 40 12.44 -9.95 -34.82
CA ARG A 40 13.58 -9.92 -35.75
C ARG A 40 14.04 -11.33 -36.12
N GLU A 41 13.81 -11.71 -37.38
CA GLU A 41 14.13 -13.02 -37.94
C GLU A 41 15.57 -13.46 -37.68
N GLU A 42 16.56 -12.58 -37.85
CA GLU A 42 17.98 -12.88 -37.60
C GLU A 42 18.23 -13.33 -36.14
N LYS A 43 17.55 -12.71 -35.18
CA LYS A 43 17.68 -13.03 -33.76
C LYS A 43 16.93 -14.30 -33.35
N ARG A 44 15.81 -14.58 -34.03
CA ARG A 44 15.05 -15.83 -33.88
C ARG A 44 15.80 -17.01 -34.48
N ALA A 45 16.33 -16.88 -35.69
CA ALA A 45 17.07 -17.95 -36.37
C ALA A 45 18.34 -18.36 -35.60
N SER A 46 18.95 -17.41 -34.86
CA SER A 46 20.09 -17.67 -33.98
C SER A 46 19.70 -18.07 -32.56
N ALA A 47 18.41 -18.12 -32.23
CA ALA A 47 17.93 -18.60 -30.94
C ALA A 47 17.87 -20.12 -30.95
N PHE A 48 18.37 -20.76 -29.89
CA PHE A 48 18.12 -22.17 -29.69
C PHE A 48 16.65 -22.37 -29.38
N GLY A 49 16.01 -23.33 -30.07
CA GLY A 49 14.66 -23.77 -29.74
C GLY A 49 14.58 -24.31 -28.31
N VAL A 50 13.34 -24.45 -27.84
CA VAL A 50 13.02 -24.96 -26.51
C VAL A 50 12.11 -26.17 -26.68
N ASP A 51 12.41 -27.24 -25.95
CA ASP A 51 11.52 -28.39 -25.83
C ASP A 51 10.56 -28.11 -24.68
N VAL A 52 9.27 -27.99 -25.00
CA VAL A 52 8.24 -27.56 -24.04
C VAL A 52 7.62 -28.80 -23.40
N ASP A 53 7.72 -28.90 -22.08
CA ASP A 53 6.92 -29.85 -21.32
C ASP A 53 5.45 -29.43 -21.34
N ALA A 54 4.64 -30.16 -22.11
CA ALA A 54 3.21 -29.91 -22.21
C ALA A 54 2.46 -30.07 -20.87
N ALA A 55 3.00 -30.83 -19.92
CA ALA A 55 2.43 -30.97 -18.58
C ALA A 55 2.79 -29.78 -17.65
N ASP A 56 3.88 -29.08 -17.94
CA ASP A 56 4.33 -27.89 -17.21
C ASP A 56 4.98 -26.85 -18.15
N PRO A 57 4.17 -26.05 -18.86
CA PRO A 57 4.66 -25.02 -19.76
C PRO A 57 5.10 -23.73 -19.03
N PHE A 58 5.20 -23.75 -17.70
CA PHE A 58 5.51 -22.56 -16.91
C PHE A 58 7.00 -22.40 -16.63
N GLY A 59 7.52 -21.26 -17.07
CA GLY A 59 8.84 -20.78 -16.70
C GLY A 59 8.80 -19.98 -15.39
N ARG A 60 9.93 -19.37 -15.05
CA ARG A 60 10.10 -18.56 -13.85
C ARG A 60 10.55 -17.15 -14.17
N PHE A 61 10.06 -16.19 -13.38
CA PHE A 61 10.63 -14.85 -13.32
C PHE A 61 11.81 -14.88 -12.35
N ILE A 62 13.04 -14.80 -12.87
CA ILE A 62 14.27 -14.78 -12.06
C ILE A 62 14.64 -13.38 -11.58
N GLY A 63 14.04 -12.37 -12.20
CA GLY A 63 14.27 -10.97 -11.87
C GLY A 63 13.63 -10.54 -10.55
N GLY A 64 13.92 -9.31 -10.18
CA GLY A 64 13.27 -8.61 -9.09
C GLY A 64 13.37 -7.11 -9.32
N LEU A 65 12.23 -6.45 -9.46
CA LEU A 65 12.18 -5.01 -9.66
C LEU A 65 11.40 -4.35 -8.52
N VAL A 66 12.04 -3.40 -7.84
CA VAL A 66 11.40 -2.57 -6.82
C VAL A 66 11.24 -1.16 -7.38
N LEU A 67 9.99 -0.72 -7.49
CA LEU A 67 9.64 0.61 -7.98
C LEU A 67 9.19 1.47 -6.81
N ARG A 68 9.82 2.64 -6.66
CA ARG A 68 9.48 3.62 -5.63
C ARG A 68 9.17 4.96 -6.26
N GLY A 69 8.05 5.55 -5.86
CA GLY A 69 7.65 6.88 -6.28
C GLY A 69 6.31 7.28 -5.67
N PRO A 70 5.93 8.57 -5.76
CA PRO A 70 4.68 9.08 -5.19
C PRO A 70 3.42 8.40 -5.77
N ASP A 71 3.47 7.94 -7.03
CA ASP A 71 2.36 7.27 -7.71
C ASP A 71 2.55 5.73 -7.82
N ALA A 72 3.46 5.13 -7.04
CA ALA A 72 3.78 3.69 -7.17
C ALA A 72 2.54 2.78 -6.99
N THR A 73 1.61 3.14 -6.11
CA THR A 73 0.36 2.39 -5.91
C THR A 73 -0.55 2.42 -7.14
N ARG A 74 -0.53 3.51 -7.92
CA ARG A 74 -1.27 3.61 -9.19
C ARG A 74 -0.55 2.86 -10.31
N LEU A 75 0.78 2.79 -10.25
CA LEU A 75 1.61 2.09 -11.23
C LEU A 75 1.32 0.58 -11.25
N ALA A 76 1.06 -0.04 -10.10
CA ALA A 76 0.77 -1.47 -10.00
C ALA A 76 -0.29 -1.94 -11.01
N ARG A 77 -1.44 -1.24 -11.09
CA ARG A 77 -2.51 -1.57 -12.05
C ARG A 77 -2.09 -1.41 -13.52
N HIS A 78 -1.23 -0.42 -13.81
CA HIS A 78 -0.73 -0.24 -15.17
C HIS A 78 0.25 -1.37 -15.53
N VAL A 79 1.09 -1.78 -14.59
CA VAL A 79 2.00 -2.93 -14.74
C VAL A 79 1.20 -4.22 -14.93
N GLU A 80 0.18 -4.47 -14.11
CA GLU A 80 -0.69 -5.64 -14.24
C GLU A 80 -1.37 -5.70 -15.62
N GLY A 81 -1.94 -4.59 -16.08
CA GLY A 81 -2.57 -4.50 -17.39
C GLY A 81 -1.57 -4.72 -18.53
N GLN A 82 -0.40 -4.06 -18.49
CA GLN A 82 0.63 -4.23 -19.52
C GLN A 82 1.22 -5.64 -19.53
N LEU A 83 1.41 -6.27 -18.36
CA LEU A 83 1.84 -7.67 -18.27
C LEU A 83 0.80 -8.60 -18.90
N ALA A 84 -0.49 -8.37 -18.67
CA ALA A 84 -1.56 -9.16 -19.25
C ALA A 84 -1.64 -9.03 -20.77
N ASP A 85 -1.39 -7.84 -21.32
CA ASP A 85 -1.31 -7.59 -22.75
C ASP A 85 -0.03 -8.18 -23.38
N GLY A 86 1.03 -8.32 -22.58
CA GLY A 86 2.37 -8.71 -23.02
C GLY A 86 3.22 -7.54 -23.54
N PRO A 87 4.55 -7.68 -23.57
CA PRO A 87 5.47 -6.62 -23.99
C PRO A 87 5.42 -6.33 -25.51
N ALA A 88 4.95 -7.28 -26.31
CA ALA A 88 4.81 -7.22 -27.76
C ALA A 88 3.81 -8.31 -28.22
N PRO A 89 3.37 -8.30 -29.49
CA PRO A 89 2.61 -9.42 -30.05
C PRO A 89 3.42 -10.73 -30.00
N ILE A 90 2.73 -11.84 -29.76
CA ILE A 90 3.32 -13.18 -29.83
C ILE A 90 3.50 -13.54 -31.31
N HIS A 91 4.68 -14.04 -31.70
CA HIS A 91 4.92 -14.46 -33.07
C HIS A 91 4.35 -15.85 -33.37
N GLU A 92 4.07 -16.14 -34.64
CA GLU A 92 3.37 -17.36 -35.07
C GLU A 92 4.09 -18.65 -34.64
N ASP A 93 5.43 -18.68 -34.73
CA ASP A 93 6.23 -19.85 -34.35
C ASP A 93 6.59 -19.90 -32.85
N ALA A 94 5.89 -19.14 -32.00
CA ALA A 94 6.24 -19.06 -30.58
C ALA A 94 5.94 -20.39 -29.87
N PRO A 95 6.87 -20.90 -29.04
CA PRO A 95 6.60 -22.06 -28.20
C PRO A 95 5.52 -21.70 -27.18
N GLU A 96 4.74 -22.71 -26.80
CA GLU A 96 3.61 -22.61 -25.86
C GLU A 96 4.07 -22.51 -24.41
N ILE A 97 4.87 -21.48 -24.10
CA ILE A 97 5.40 -21.23 -22.75
C ILE A 97 4.82 -19.95 -22.15
N ALA A 98 4.75 -19.92 -20.83
CA ALA A 98 4.34 -18.74 -20.09
C ALA A 98 5.09 -18.59 -18.77
N VAL A 99 5.04 -17.40 -18.20
CA VAL A 99 5.59 -17.13 -16.86
C VAL A 99 4.57 -16.38 -16.03
N SER A 100 4.40 -16.83 -14.78
CA SER A 100 3.58 -16.15 -13.78
C SER A 100 4.43 -15.11 -13.04
N ILE A 101 4.13 -13.83 -13.23
CA ILE A 101 4.88 -12.71 -12.67
C ILE A 101 4.07 -12.08 -11.52
N PRO A 102 4.56 -12.15 -10.26
CA PRO A 102 3.87 -11.55 -9.13
C PRO A 102 4.05 -10.03 -9.11
N VAL A 103 2.94 -9.30 -9.05
CA VAL A 103 2.92 -7.85 -8.79
C VAL A 103 2.42 -7.63 -7.37
N ARG A 104 3.27 -7.01 -6.53
CA ARG A 104 3.01 -6.83 -5.09
C ARG A 104 3.09 -5.36 -4.72
N THR A 105 2.15 -4.93 -3.86
CA THR A 105 2.25 -3.69 -3.12
C THR A 105 2.57 -4.00 -1.65
N PRO A 106 3.30 -3.12 -0.92
CA PRO A 106 3.62 -3.36 0.48
C PRO A 106 2.38 -3.59 1.36
N ASP A 107 2.39 -4.70 2.07
CA ASP A 107 1.35 -5.15 3.00
C ASP A 107 1.81 -5.05 4.46
N ARG A 108 0.94 -5.39 5.42
CA ARG A 108 1.29 -5.41 6.85
C ARG A 108 2.60 -6.16 7.11
N THR A 109 2.80 -7.30 6.47
CA THR A 109 4.01 -8.13 6.63
C THR A 109 5.26 -7.36 6.21
N THR A 110 5.21 -6.68 5.06
CA THR A 110 6.31 -5.84 4.57
C THR A 110 6.70 -4.75 5.57
N TYR A 111 5.71 -4.09 6.18
CA TYR A 111 5.95 -3.07 7.20
C TYR A 111 6.52 -3.67 8.50
N ALA A 112 6.03 -4.84 8.92
CA ALA A 112 6.52 -5.56 10.09
C ALA A 112 7.97 -6.02 9.91
N GLU A 113 8.33 -6.54 8.73
CA GLU A 113 9.69 -6.95 8.40
C GLU A 113 10.67 -5.79 8.44
N VAL A 114 10.28 -4.64 7.89
CA VAL A 114 11.10 -3.42 7.92
C VAL A 114 11.26 -2.94 9.35
N ALA A 115 10.18 -2.89 10.14
CA ALA A 115 10.24 -2.50 11.55
C ALA A 115 11.13 -3.46 12.36
N ALA A 116 11.03 -4.77 12.14
CA ALA A 116 11.84 -5.77 12.82
C ALA A 116 13.31 -5.69 12.43
N ARG A 117 13.61 -5.41 11.15
CA ARG A 117 14.98 -5.25 10.68
C ARG A 117 15.64 -4.02 11.29
N MET A 118 14.97 -2.87 11.26
CA MET A 118 15.48 -1.65 11.90
C MET A 118 15.56 -1.79 13.42
N GLY A 119 14.57 -2.44 14.02
CA GLY A 119 14.49 -2.72 15.44
C GLY A 119 15.63 -3.62 15.93
N ARG A 120 16.03 -4.62 15.15
CA ARG A 120 17.16 -5.52 15.48
C ARG A 120 18.47 -4.77 15.71
N GLU A 121 18.78 -3.78 14.86
CA GLU A 121 19.97 -2.93 15.02
C GLU A 121 19.91 -2.09 16.30
N LYS A 122 18.70 -1.86 16.81
CA LYS A 122 18.41 -1.01 17.97
C LYS A 122 18.09 -1.81 19.22
N ARG A 123 18.06 -3.15 19.14
CA ARG A 123 17.58 -4.04 20.21
C ARG A 123 16.16 -3.67 20.65
N LEU A 124 15.31 -3.32 19.67
CA LEU A 124 13.90 -2.99 19.84
C LEU A 124 13.04 -3.96 19.02
N ASP A 125 12.18 -4.72 19.67
CA ASP A 125 11.25 -5.63 19.02
C ASP A 125 9.94 -4.89 18.69
N PRO A 126 9.48 -4.87 17.42
CA PRO A 126 8.26 -4.15 17.06
C PRO A 126 7.02 -4.85 17.59
N THR A 127 6.13 -4.10 18.23
CA THR A 127 4.82 -4.60 18.66
C THR A 127 3.78 -4.53 17.54
N ARG A 128 2.65 -5.24 17.71
CA ARG A 128 1.52 -5.20 16.75
C ARG A 128 1.02 -3.76 16.54
N ASP A 129 0.86 -3.01 17.61
CA ASP A 129 0.37 -1.63 17.60
C ASP A 129 1.39 -0.70 16.93
N ALA A 130 2.68 -0.85 17.25
CA ALA A 130 3.74 -0.09 16.59
C ALA A 130 3.71 -0.26 15.06
N VAL A 131 3.59 -1.50 14.57
CA VAL A 131 3.48 -1.79 13.13
C VAL A 131 2.22 -1.16 12.52
N THR A 132 1.06 -1.26 13.20
CA THR A 132 -0.19 -0.67 12.72
C THR A 132 -0.06 0.85 12.59
N ILE A 133 0.46 1.51 13.61
CA ILE A 133 0.64 2.98 13.66
C ILE A 133 1.65 3.45 12.61
N LEU A 134 2.83 2.82 12.54
CA LEU A 134 3.85 3.15 11.55
C LEU A 134 3.28 3.03 10.13
N ARG A 135 2.51 1.97 9.87
CA ARG A 135 1.87 1.74 8.56
C ARG A 135 0.74 2.75 8.28
N ALA A 136 -0.11 3.04 9.26
CA ALA A 136 -1.26 3.92 9.09
C ALA A 136 -0.81 5.34 8.72
N LEU A 137 0.26 5.81 9.36
CA LEU A 137 0.72 7.19 9.27
C LEU A 137 1.69 7.43 8.11
N THR A 138 2.40 6.40 7.64
CA THR A 138 3.41 6.55 6.59
C THR A 138 2.94 6.02 5.23
N GLY A 139 3.44 6.60 4.14
CA GLY A 139 3.07 6.19 2.77
C GLY A 139 3.66 4.89 2.29
N ASN A 140 4.80 4.48 2.84
CA ASN A 140 5.60 3.37 2.34
C ASN A 140 6.58 2.87 3.41
N PRO A 141 7.11 1.63 3.29
CA PRO A 141 8.03 1.07 4.27
C PRO A 141 9.36 1.84 4.39
N TYR A 142 9.79 2.57 3.36
CA TYR A 142 11.00 3.40 3.47
C TYR A 142 10.84 4.54 4.48
N ALA A 143 9.65 5.15 4.56
CA ALA A 143 9.38 6.16 5.58
C ALA A 143 9.39 5.56 7.00
N VAL A 144 8.97 4.30 7.17
CA VAL A 144 9.11 3.58 8.44
C VAL A 144 10.58 3.35 8.78
N ALA A 145 11.38 2.92 7.81
CA ALA A 145 12.81 2.73 8.03
C ALA A 145 13.48 4.03 8.48
N ASP A 146 13.17 5.15 7.81
CA ASP A 146 13.72 6.46 8.14
C ASP A 146 13.27 6.96 9.53
N ALA A 147 11.98 6.79 9.87
CA ALA A 147 11.47 7.12 11.20
C ALA A 147 12.21 6.34 12.29
N LEU A 148 12.29 5.02 12.15
CA LEU A 148 12.94 4.16 13.15
C LEU A 148 14.45 4.40 13.20
N HIS A 149 15.08 4.77 12.08
CA HIS A 149 16.51 5.07 12.03
C HIS A 149 16.91 6.16 13.03
N ALA A 150 16.04 7.13 13.30
CA ALA A 150 16.27 8.21 14.27
C ALA A 150 16.38 7.74 15.73
N LEU A 151 15.90 6.55 16.08
CA LEU A 151 15.97 6.04 17.45
C LEU A 151 17.38 5.56 17.83
N GLY A 152 17.73 5.67 19.11
CA GLY A 152 18.94 5.05 19.66
C GLY A 152 18.84 3.53 19.75
N ALA A 153 19.98 2.88 20.00
CA ALA A 153 20.02 1.47 20.35
C ALA A 153 19.94 1.28 21.87
N GLU A 154 19.14 0.33 22.30
CA GLU A 154 19.00 -0.06 23.71
C GLU A 154 20.12 -0.99 24.16
N PRO A 155 20.45 -1.11 25.45
CA PRO A 155 21.47 -2.05 25.94
C PRO A 155 21.01 -3.51 25.95
N MET A 156 19.71 -3.77 26.05
CA MET A 156 19.10 -5.10 26.05
C MET A 156 17.89 -5.12 25.11
N ALA A 157 17.65 -6.27 24.50
CA ALA A 157 16.46 -6.46 23.66
C ALA A 157 15.19 -6.28 24.49
N ARG A 158 14.27 -5.48 23.98
CA ARG A 158 12.95 -5.23 24.57
C ARG A 158 11.98 -4.77 23.48
N ASP A 159 10.69 -4.79 23.80
CA ASP A 159 9.69 -4.20 22.91
C ASP A 159 9.88 -2.69 22.75
N ILE A 160 9.59 -2.19 21.55
CA ILE A 160 9.45 -0.76 21.29
C ILE A 160 8.19 -0.22 21.98
N THR A 161 8.32 0.90 22.68
CA THR A 161 7.18 1.54 23.34
C THR A 161 6.51 2.57 22.41
N LEU A 162 5.23 2.86 22.62
CA LEU A 162 4.49 3.78 21.73
C LEU A 162 4.97 5.24 21.81
N ASP A 163 5.63 5.67 22.90
CA ASP A 163 6.29 6.97 22.96
C ASP A 163 7.51 7.03 22.05
N GLU A 164 8.20 5.90 21.84
CA GLU A 164 9.32 5.79 20.91
C GLU A 164 8.84 5.78 19.46
N VAL A 165 7.70 5.12 19.20
CA VAL A 165 7.02 5.22 17.89
C VAL A 165 6.61 6.66 17.59
N ARG A 166 6.04 7.36 18.57
CA ARG A 166 5.71 8.80 18.45
C ARG A 166 6.96 9.62 18.14
N ALA A 167 8.04 9.44 18.91
CA ALA A 167 9.29 10.16 18.72
C ALA A 167 9.91 9.88 17.33
N ALA A 168 9.92 8.61 16.89
CA ALA A 168 10.40 8.20 15.57
C ALA A 168 9.63 8.90 14.43
N LEU A 169 8.29 8.88 14.51
CA LEU A 169 7.44 9.54 13.51
C LEU A 169 7.59 11.06 13.53
N GLY A 170 7.82 11.66 14.70
CA GLY A 170 8.10 13.09 14.85
C GLY A 170 9.38 13.55 14.15
N HIS A 171 10.31 12.65 13.83
CA HIS A 171 11.51 12.98 13.05
C HIS A 171 11.24 13.10 11.55
N LEU A 172 10.15 12.52 11.05
CA LEU A 172 9.82 12.60 9.64
C LEU A 172 9.43 14.03 9.24
N GLU A 173 9.72 14.36 7.98
CA GLU A 173 9.15 15.53 7.32
C GLU A 173 7.64 15.36 7.10
N ALA A 174 6.91 16.48 7.13
CA ALA A 174 5.46 16.51 7.07
C ALA A 174 4.87 15.83 5.82
N ASP A 175 5.60 15.85 4.69
CA ASP A 175 5.17 15.24 3.43
C ASP A 175 5.26 13.70 3.43
N ARG A 176 5.95 13.11 4.42
CA ARG A 176 6.03 11.65 4.62
C ARG A 176 4.94 11.11 5.54
N LEU A 177 4.26 12.01 6.26
CA LEU A 177 3.14 11.71 7.14
C LEU A 177 1.82 11.96 6.39
N PHE A 178 0.94 10.97 6.36
CA PHE A 178 -0.34 11.03 5.65
C PHE A 178 -0.21 11.49 4.18
N PRO A 179 0.63 10.85 3.34
CA PRO A 179 0.96 11.38 2.02
C PRO A 179 -0.22 11.39 1.04
N ASP A 180 -1.27 10.62 1.30
CA ASP A 180 -2.51 10.64 0.52
C ASP A 180 -3.44 11.81 0.92
N ALA A 181 -3.18 12.47 2.05
CA ALA A 181 -3.99 13.56 2.59
C ALA A 181 -3.47 14.95 2.17
N PRO A 182 -4.29 16.01 2.31
CA PRO A 182 -3.83 17.38 2.04
C PRO A 182 -2.62 17.75 2.92
N PRO A 183 -1.65 18.55 2.41
CA PRO A 183 -0.42 18.86 3.14
C PRO A 183 -0.62 19.46 4.55
N THR A 184 -1.76 20.12 4.78
CA THR A 184 -2.15 20.62 6.10
C THR A 184 -2.19 19.52 7.16
N VAL A 185 -2.62 18.30 6.80
CA VAL A 185 -2.71 17.16 7.71
C VAL A 185 -1.32 16.73 8.15
N GLY A 186 -0.41 16.44 7.21
CA GLY A 186 0.96 16.04 7.53
C GLY A 186 1.69 17.06 8.42
N LYS A 187 1.54 18.36 8.14
CA LYS A 187 2.12 19.44 8.95
C LYS A 187 1.54 19.51 10.37
N ALA A 188 0.22 19.43 10.50
CA ALA A 188 -0.44 19.40 11.80
C ALA A 188 -0.02 18.18 12.62
N MET A 189 0.05 17.01 12.00
CA MET A 189 0.44 15.78 12.68
C MET A 189 1.91 15.79 13.08
N GLN A 190 2.81 16.34 12.25
CA GLN A 190 4.20 16.56 12.63
C GLN A 190 4.31 17.46 13.87
N ALA A 191 3.55 18.56 13.91
CA ALA A 191 3.53 19.46 15.07
C ALA A 191 3.03 18.74 16.34
N LEU A 192 1.91 18.00 16.25
CA LEU A 192 1.41 17.24 17.39
C LEU A 192 2.38 16.15 17.85
N LEU A 193 2.96 15.35 16.93
CA LEU A 193 3.91 14.28 17.27
C LEU A 193 5.14 14.82 18.03
N ARG A 194 5.61 16.02 17.67
CA ARG A 194 6.73 16.72 18.33
C ARG A 194 6.35 17.41 19.63
N SER A 195 5.08 17.75 19.82
CA SER A 195 4.62 18.39 21.06
C SER A 195 4.59 17.40 22.23
N THR A 196 5.07 17.86 23.39
CA THR A 196 4.99 17.14 24.67
C THR A 196 3.75 17.52 25.49
N THR A 197 3.01 18.55 25.08
CA THR A 197 1.75 18.98 25.71
C THR A 197 0.63 19.05 24.68
N PRO A 198 -0.65 18.98 25.11
CA PRO A 198 -1.76 19.37 24.25
C PRO A 198 -1.57 20.80 23.73
N LEU A 199 -2.07 21.04 22.51
CA LEU A 199 -2.01 22.34 21.84
C LEU A 199 -3.43 22.80 21.54
N SER A 200 -3.77 24.03 21.90
CA SER A 200 -4.99 24.64 21.40
C SER A 200 -4.99 24.67 19.86
N GLN A 201 -6.17 24.86 19.26
CA GLN A 201 -6.28 24.90 17.80
C GLN A 201 -5.45 26.04 17.17
N ALA A 202 -5.31 27.16 17.88
CA ALA A 202 -4.49 28.29 17.44
C ALA A 202 -2.99 27.96 17.50
N GLU A 203 -2.52 27.39 18.61
CA GLU A 203 -1.13 26.98 18.79
C GLU A 203 -0.73 25.88 17.80
N LEU A 204 -1.61 24.91 17.55
CA LEU A 204 -1.37 23.88 16.54
C LEU A 204 -1.27 24.46 15.12
N ALA A 205 -2.13 25.43 14.78
CA ALA A 205 -2.08 26.08 13.48
C ALA A 205 -0.79 26.87 13.28
N GLU A 206 -0.35 27.58 14.33
CA GLU A 206 0.92 28.32 14.35
C GLU A 206 2.12 27.37 14.23
N ALA A 207 2.20 26.35 15.09
CA ALA A 207 3.29 25.36 15.08
C ALA A 207 3.42 24.61 13.75
N ALA A 208 2.29 24.34 13.09
CA ALA A 208 2.25 23.68 11.78
C ALA A 208 2.46 24.64 10.59
N GLY A 209 2.44 25.97 10.81
CA GLY A 209 2.53 26.96 9.74
C GLY A 209 1.36 26.87 8.74
N VAL A 210 0.14 26.70 9.24
CA VAL A 210 -1.09 26.57 8.44
C VAL A 210 -2.19 27.48 9.00
N SER A 211 -3.25 27.70 8.22
CA SER A 211 -4.40 28.46 8.73
C SER A 211 -5.26 27.60 9.68
N THR A 212 -5.75 28.20 10.77
CA THR A 212 -6.69 27.57 11.72
C THR A 212 -7.94 27.05 11.01
N ARG A 213 -8.43 27.77 9.99
CA ARG A 213 -9.59 27.35 9.18
C ARG A 213 -9.31 26.07 8.41
N SER A 214 -8.14 25.94 7.78
CA SER A 214 -7.75 24.72 7.06
C SER A 214 -7.55 23.55 8.02
N LEU A 215 -7.01 23.80 9.21
CA LEU A 215 -6.80 22.79 10.24
C LEU A 215 -8.14 22.23 10.75
N ARG A 216 -9.09 23.10 11.11
CA ARG A 216 -10.42 22.71 11.60
C ARG A 216 -11.10 21.67 10.73
N ARG A 217 -10.98 21.82 9.41
CA ARG A 217 -11.57 20.90 8.42
C ARG A 217 -11.14 19.44 8.58
N TYR A 218 -9.95 19.18 9.13
CA TYR A 218 -9.38 17.83 9.17
C TYR A 218 -9.19 17.28 10.58
N VAL A 219 -9.24 18.12 11.63
CA VAL A 219 -9.14 17.65 13.01
C VAL A 219 -10.27 16.68 13.34
N ASP A 220 -11.51 17.02 12.97
CA ASP A 220 -12.68 16.17 13.25
C ASP A 220 -12.56 14.80 12.53
N ALA A 221 -11.97 14.76 11.34
CA ALA A 221 -11.72 13.51 10.63
C ALA A 221 -10.59 12.67 11.26
N LEU A 222 -9.60 13.31 11.89
CA LEU A 222 -8.53 12.62 12.61
C LEU A 222 -8.99 12.11 13.98
N ASP A 223 -9.88 12.86 14.63
CA ASP A 223 -10.58 12.47 15.85
C ASP A 223 -11.52 11.29 15.59
N ALA A 224 -12.28 11.30 14.49
CA ALA A 224 -13.08 10.16 14.03
C ALA A 224 -12.23 8.89 13.74
N LEU A 225 -10.95 9.05 13.38
CA LEU A 225 -10.00 7.94 13.25
C LEU A 225 -9.30 7.57 14.57
N THR A 226 -9.63 8.25 15.66
CA THR A 226 -9.04 8.10 17.00
C THR A 226 -7.55 8.44 17.08
N LEU A 227 -7.02 9.18 16.09
CA LEU A 227 -5.59 9.54 16.00
C LEU A 227 -5.26 10.84 16.75
N VAL A 228 -6.25 11.72 16.88
CA VAL A 228 -6.19 12.96 17.64
C VAL A 228 -7.27 12.89 18.71
N GLU A 229 -7.00 13.50 19.86
CA GLU A 229 -7.93 13.57 20.97
C GLU A 229 -8.00 15.03 21.45
N ALA A 230 -9.23 15.51 21.67
CA ALA A 230 -9.48 16.76 22.36
C ALA A 230 -9.48 16.55 23.87
N THR A 231 -8.67 17.34 24.57
CA THR A 231 -8.58 17.38 26.04
C THR A 231 -8.98 18.77 26.52
N ASP A 232 -9.16 18.92 27.84
CA ASP A 232 -9.42 20.23 28.46
C ASP A 232 -8.32 21.26 28.14
N ASP A 233 -7.08 20.80 27.95
CA ASP A 233 -5.91 21.63 27.65
C ASP A 233 -5.64 21.81 26.14
N GLY A 234 -6.46 21.20 25.27
CA GLY A 234 -6.33 21.28 23.81
C GLY A 234 -6.18 19.93 23.12
N LEU A 235 -5.66 19.95 21.90
CA LEU A 235 -5.51 18.78 21.02
C LEU A 235 -4.17 18.07 21.26
N ARG A 236 -4.20 16.74 21.36
CA ARG A 236 -3.00 15.89 21.40
C ARG A 236 -3.10 14.76 20.38
N PHE A 237 -1.96 14.24 19.97
CA PHE A 237 -1.91 12.97 19.23
C PHE A 237 -2.10 11.79 20.19
N ALA A 238 -2.87 10.77 19.78
CA ALA A 238 -3.24 9.60 20.57
C ALA A 238 -2.10 8.58 20.73
N LEU A 239 -0.90 9.03 21.10
CA LEU A 239 0.22 8.21 21.55
C LEU A 239 0.86 8.87 22.78
N PRO A 240 1.54 8.13 23.67
CA PRO A 240 2.14 8.74 24.84
C PRO A 240 3.36 9.58 24.46
N THR A 241 3.62 10.65 25.19
CA THR A 241 4.91 11.33 25.15
C THR A 241 5.95 10.57 25.98
N ARG A 242 7.21 11.01 25.95
CA ARG A 242 8.29 10.35 26.69
C ARG A 242 8.05 10.36 28.21
N GLU A 243 7.43 11.42 28.72
CA GLU A 243 7.04 11.61 30.11
C GLU A 243 5.86 10.71 30.51
N GLN A 244 5.04 10.32 29.52
CA GLN A 244 3.90 9.43 29.68
C GLN A 244 4.25 7.96 29.38
N ARG A 245 5.54 7.61 29.33
CA ARG A 245 5.97 6.25 29.03
C ARG A 245 5.33 5.24 29.99
N GLY A 246 4.71 4.22 29.42
CA GLY A 246 3.99 3.17 30.16
C GLY A 246 2.52 3.51 30.45
N ALA A 247 2.05 4.71 30.12
CA ALA A 247 0.63 5.00 30.10
C ALA A 247 -0.03 4.28 28.92
N ASP A 248 -1.23 3.75 29.15
CA ASP A 248 -2.05 3.12 28.11
C ASP A 248 -2.75 4.20 27.29
N ILE A 249 -1.98 4.87 26.43
CA ILE A 249 -2.49 5.88 25.52
C ILE A 249 -2.21 5.47 24.08
N ARG A 250 -3.27 5.11 23.37
CA ARG A 250 -3.23 4.69 21.97
C ARG A 250 -4.57 5.00 21.29
N PRO A 251 -4.67 4.96 19.95
CA PRO A 251 -5.95 5.12 19.27
C PRO A 251 -6.95 4.05 19.72
N ALA A 252 -8.13 4.46 20.17
CA ALA A 252 -9.14 3.57 20.76
C ALA A 252 -9.58 2.43 19.83
N VAL A 253 -9.51 2.63 18.51
CA VAL A 253 -9.75 1.58 17.51
C VAL A 253 -8.84 0.36 17.69
N LEU A 254 -7.63 0.52 18.25
CA LEU A 254 -6.70 -0.59 18.45
C LEU A 254 -7.12 -1.54 19.58
N ASP A 255 -7.98 -1.08 20.49
CA ASP A 255 -8.53 -1.90 21.57
C ASP A 255 -9.73 -2.74 21.11
N ASP A 256 -10.41 -2.31 20.05
CA ASP A 256 -11.59 -2.97 19.53
C ASP A 256 -11.23 -3.93 18.37
N SER A 257 -11.10 -5.21 18.69
CA SER A 257 -10.87 -6.26 17.69
C SER A 257 -12.02 -6.44 16.68
N ALA A 258 -13.22 -5.92 16.98
CA ALA A 258 -14.38 -5.93 16.09
C ALA A 258 -14.53 -4.63 15.29
N ALA A 259 -13.67 -3.63 15.53
CA ALA A 259 -13.72 -2.37 14.80
C ALA A 259 -13.63 -2.61 13.30
N ALA A 260 -14.62 -2.12 12.57
CA ALA A 260 -14.66 -2.28 11.14
C ALA A 260 -14.41 -0.94 10.44
N ARG A 261 -13.73 -1.00 9.28
CA ARG A 261 -13.40 0.20 8.50
C ARG A 261 -14.63 1.06 8.18
N GLN A 262 -15.80 0.44 7.99
CA GLN A 262 -17.01 1.17 7.64
C GLN A 262 -17.53 2.04 8.79
N ASP A 263 -17.27 1.66 10.04
CA ASP A 263 -17.70 2.42 11.22
C ASP A 263 -16.86 3.69 11.33
N LEU A 264 -15.53 3.55 11.26
CA LEU A 264 -14.62 4.71 11.18
C LEU A 264 -14.93 5.62 9.99
N LEU A 265 -15.20 5.04 8.81
CA LEU A 265 -15.47 5.82 7.61
C LEU A 265 -16.84 6.48 7.63
N PHE A 266 -17.80 5.96 8.39
CA PHE A 266 -19.05 6.64 8.64
C PHE A 266 -18.81 7.94 9.41
N ASP A 267 -18.05 7.87 10.52
CA ASP A 267 -17.73 9.04 11.34
C ASP A 267 -16.86 10.05 10.59
N VAL A 268 -15.88 9.59 9.80
CA VAL A 268 -15.09 10.45 8.92
C VAL A 268 -15.97 11.15 7.89
N VAL A 269 -16.99 10.48 7.35
CA VAL A 269 -17.94 11.14 6.43
C VAL A 269 -18.71 12.23 7.15
N LEU A 270 -19.24 11.97 8.34
CA LEU A 270 -19.91 12.99 9.16
C LEU A 270 -19.00 14.18 9.46
N ALA A 271 -17.72 13.94 9.77
CA ALA A 271 -16.74 14.99 10.03
C ALA A 271 -16.40 15.84 8.79
N LEU A 272 -16.47 15.25 7.58
CA LEU A 272 -16.12 15.94 6.34
C LEU A 272 -17.31 16.64 5.66
N THR A 273 -18.53 16.36 6.10
CA THR A 273 -19.76 16.88 5.47
C THR A 273 -20.73 17.38 6.53
N ASP A 274 -21.15 18.64 6.41
CA ASP A 274 -22.06 19.26 7.39
C ASP A 274 -23.45 18.57 7.47
N ASP A 275 -23.92 17.98 6.35
CA ASP A 275 -25.18 17.22 6.26
C ASP A 275 -25.13 16.22 5.07
N PRO A 276 -24.55 15.02 5.25
CA PRO A 276 -24.51 14.02 4.20
C PRO A 276 -25.92 13.47 3.91
N PRO A 277 -26.37 13.38 2.64
CA PRO A 277 -27.71 12.92 2.35
C PRO A 277 -27.97 11.52 2.93
N ASN A 278 -29.02 11.37 3.74
CA ASN A 278 -29.39 10.07 4.35
C ASN A 278 -29.48 8.91 3.33
N LYS A 279 -29.93 9.20 2.10
CA LYS A 279 -29.98 8.20 1.02
C LYS A 279 -28.59 7.73 0.59
N LEU A 280 -27.59 8.61 0.60
CA LEU A 280 -26.20 8.25 0.31
C LEU A 280 -25.62 7.41 1.45
N LEU A 281 -25.81 7.83 2.70
CA LEU A 281 -25.37 7.06 3.86
C LEU A 281 -25.99 5.66 3.86
N ALA A 282 -27.29 5.56 3.62
CA ALA A 282 -27.97 4.27 3.55
C ALA A 282 -27.44 3.40 2.40
N ALA A 283 -27.21 3.98 1.21
CA ALA A 283 -26.70 3.26 0.05
C ALA A 283 -25.26 2.75 0.24
N VAL A 284 -24.42 3.48 0.99
CA VAL A 284 -23.02 3.10 1.22
C VAL A 284 -22.87 2.16 2.41
N PHE A 285 -23.61 2.39 3.50
CA PHE A 285 -23.36 1.79 4.81
C PHE A 285 -24.44 0.80 5.28
N THR A 286 -25.71 0.89 4.81
CA THR A 286 -26.83 0.13 5.42
C THR A 286 -27.49 -0.91 4.51
N GLY A 287 -26.85 -1.29 3.40
CA GLY A 287 -27.39 -2.23 2.41
C GLY A 287 -26.92 -3.70 2.55
N GLY A 288 -26.42 -4.12 3.71
CA GLY A 288 -25.84 -5.46 3.91
C GLY A 288 -24.43 -5.67 3.28
N SER A 289 -23.96 -4.70 2.50
CA SER A 289 -22.58 -4.65 1.99
C SER A 289 -22.11 -3.19 1.92
N TYR A 290 -20.91 -2.93 2.44
CA TYR A 290 -20.22 -1.66 2.31
C TYR A 290 -19.75 -1.42 0.86
N ASP A 291 -20.19 -0.34 0.20
CA ASP A 291 -19.77 0.04 -1.17
C ASP A 291 -18.71 1.15 -1.14
N GLU A 292 -17.43 0.75 -1.04
CA GLU A 292 -16.28 1.66 -1.13
C GLU A 292 -16.26 2.45 -2.45
N GLY A 293 -16.65 1.82 -3.56
CA GLY A 293 -16.62 2.43 -4.88
C GLY A 293 -17.59 3.60 -4.98
N LEU A 294 -18.81 3.42 -4.47
CA LEU A 294 -19.81 4.48 -4.38
C LEU A 294 -19.36 5.60 -3.44
N LEU A 295 -18.80 5.27 -2.28
CA LEU A 295 -18.25 6.23 -1.33
C LEU A 295 -17.19 7.12 -1.99
N ARG A 296 -16.20 6.53 -2.66
CA ARG A 296 -15.13 7.26 -3.36
C ARG A 296 -15.66 8.20 -4.45
N ARG A 297 -16.70 7.77 -5.18
CA ARG A 297 -17.32 8.57 -6.26
C ARG A 297 -18.14 9.73 -5.71
N ARG A 298 -18.86 9.54 -4.62
CA ARG A 298 -19.81 10.52 -4.07
C ARG A 298 -19.17 11.48 -3.08
N ILE A 299 -18.15 11.04 -2.34
CA ILE A 299 -17.42 11.85 -1.36
C ILE A 299 -15.90 11.72 -1.63
N PRO A 300 -15.36 12.35 -2.69
CA PRO A 300 -13.94 12.21 -3.02
C PRO A 300 -12.97 12.66 -1.91
N ALA A 301 -13.43 13.52 -1.00
CA ALA A 301 -12.66 13.98 0.16
C ALA A 301 -12.34 12.84 1.16
N VAL A 302 -13.05 11.71 1.09
CA VAL A 302 -12.81 10.56 1.98
C VAL A 302 -11.60 9.70 1.54
N ASN A 303 -11.16 9.83 0.28
CA ASN A 303 -10.12 8.99 -0.31
C ASN A 303 -8.84 8.85 0.52
N PRO A 304 -8.30 9.93 1.13
CA PRO A 304 -7.10 9.84 1.96
C PRO A 304 -7.27 8.95 3.20
N TRP A 305 -8.49 8.91 3.73
CA TRP A 305 -8.79 8.28 5.02
C TRP A 305 -9.14 6.79 4.90
N ILE A 306 -9.58 6.34 3.71
CA ILE A 306 -9.92 4.93 3.47
C ILE A 306 -8.74 4.01 3.81
N ARG A 307 -7.54 4.34 3.33
CA ARG A 307 -6.35 3.53 3.60
C ARG A 307 -6.06 3.46 5.10
N ILE A 308 -6.20 4.58 5.79
CA ILE A 308 -5.89 4.71 7.22
C ILE A 308 -6.88 3.89 8.04
N ALA A 309 -8.18 4.05 7.79
CA ALA A 309 -9.24 3.27 8.44
C ALA A 309 -9.03 1.75 8.24
N LYS A 310 -8.69 1.31 7.02
CA LYS A 310 -8.37 -0.09 6.74
C LYS A 310 -7.19 -0.61 7.56
N VAL A 311 -6.11 0.16 7.63
CA VAL A 311 -4.92 -0.24 8.40
C VAL A 311 -5.22 -0.31 9.89
N LEU A 312 -5.93 0.68 10.44
CA LEU A 312 -6.29 0.74 11.86
C LEU A 312 -7.20 -0.43 12.27
N CYS A 313 -8.18 -0.79 11.43
CA CYS A 313 -9.10 -1.91 11.68
C CYS A 313 -8.55 -3.29 11.27
N ASN A 314 -7.28 -3.39 10.86
CA ASN A 314 -6.69 -4.63 10.35
C ASN A 314 -7.54 -5.31 9.26
N ASP A 315 -8.11 -4.48 8.37
CA ASP A 315 -8.93 -4.93 7.26
C ASP A 315 -8.14 -5.88 6.34
N PRO A 316 -8.70 -7.02 5.90
CA PRO A 316 -8.01 -7.93 5.00
C PRO A 316 -7.52 -7.23 3.75
N GLU A 317 -6.26 -7.47 3.42
CA GLU A 317 -5.64 -6.88 2.24
C GLU A 317 -6.07 -7.60 0.97
N VAL A 318 -6.16 -6.86 -0.13
CA VAL A 318 -6.37 -7.48 -1.44
C VAL A 318 -5.09 -8.20 -1.83
N ASN A 319 -5.23 -9.48 -2.17
CA ASN A 319 -4.12 -10.40 -2.44
C ASN A 319 -3.18 -9.90 -3.55
N THR A 320 -1.95 -10.40 -3.51
CA THR A 320 -0.98 -10.33 -4.62
C THR A 320 -1.63 -10.81 -5.92
N THR A 321 -1.55 -9.99 -6.98
CA THR A 321 -1.92 -10.43 -8.33
C THR A 321 -0.72 -11.12 -8.96
N ALA A 322 -0.91 -12.36 -9.41
CA ALA A 322 0.03 -13.01 -10.32
C ALA A 322 -0.51 -12.85 -11.74
N VAL A 323 0.28 -12.23 -12.62
CA VAL A 323 -0.11 -12.03 -14.02
C VAL A 323 0.66 -13.03 -14.89
N THR A 324 -0.07 -13.78 -15.70
CA THR A 324 0.51 -14.73 -16.64
C THR A 324 0.90 -13.98 -17.92
N VAL A 325 2.15 -14.16 -18.34
CA VAL A 325 2.72 -13.53 -19.56
C VAL A 325 3.22 -14.62 -20.49
N GLY A 326 2.86 -14.54 -21.77
CA GLY A 326 3.14 -15.56 -22.78
C GLY A 326 1.85 -16.23 -23.26
N ASN A 327 1.96 -17.43 -23.80
CA ASN A 327 0.80 -18.19 -24.28
C ASN A 327 0.84 -19.61 -23.75
N PRO A 328 0.34 -19.86 -22.53
CA PRO A 328 0.18 -21.22 -22.06
C PRO A 328 -1.08 -21.81 -22.68
N THR A 329 -0.94 -22.89 -23.43
CA THR A 329 -2.09 -23.62 -23.94
C THR A 329 -2.82 -24.28 -22.77
N THR A 330 -4.14 -24.13 -22.71
CA THR A 330 -4.97 -24.97 -21.84
C THR A 330 -5.08 -26.35 -22.49
N GLN A 331 -4.13 -27.24 -22.23
CA GLN A 331 -4.27 -28.61 -22.71
C GLN A 331 -5.36 -29.32 -21.90
N THR A 332 -6.45 -29.71 -22.57
CA THR A 332 -7.39 -30.66 -22.00
C THR A 332 -6.68 -32.02 -21.98
N PRO A 333 -6.55 -32.69 -20.82
CA PRO A 333 -5.98 -34.04 -20.79
C PRO A 333 -6.74 -34.89 -21.80
N ILE A 334 -6.02 -35.59 -22.68
CA ILE A 334 -6.64 -36.60 -23.54
C ILE A 334 -7.13 -37.71 -22.60
N GLY A 335 -8.39 -37.58 -22.17
CA GLY A 335 -9.11 -38.61 -21.46
C GLY A 335 -9.12 -39.87 -22.31
N ALA A 336 -8.68 -40.96 -21.70
CA ALA A 336 -8.68 -42.30 -22.26
C ALA A 336 -10.08 -42.69 -22.76
N ASP A 337 -10.34 -42.52 -24.05
CA ASP A 337 -11.51 -43.10 -24.68
C ASP A 337 -11.18 -43.59 -26.11
N ARG A 338 -10.60 -44.79 -26.14
CA ARG A 338 -10.80 -45.78 -27.22
C ARG A 338 -10.24 -47.15 -26.80
N ARG A 339 -10.92 -47.78 -25.84
CA ARG A 339 -11.01 -49.24 -25.73
C ARG A 339 -12.41 -49.62 -25.30
N ALA A 340 -13.35 -49.46 -26.23
CA ALA A 340 -14.57 -50.24 -26.29
C ALA A 340 -15.09 -50.15 -27.72
N GLU A 341 -14.56 -50.98 -28.61
CA GLU A 341 -15.32 -51.56 -29.72
C GLU A 341 -14.48 -52.67 -30.39
N SER A 342 -15.13 -53.83 -30.54
CA SER A 342 -14.68 -55.16 -30.95
C SER A 342 -13.83 -55.98 -29.97
#